data_AF-A0A8H7RH00-F1
#
_entry.id   AF-A0A8H7RH00-F1
#
_cell.length_a   1.000
_cell.length_b   1.000
_cell.length_c   1.000
_cell.angle_alpha   90.00
_cell.angle_beta   90.00
_cell.angle_gamma   90.00
#
_symmetry.space_group_name_H-M   'P 1'
#
loop_
_entity.id
_entity.type
_entity.pdbx_description
1 polymer ?
#
loop_
_entity_poly.entity_id
_entity_poly.type
_entity_poly.pdbx_seq_one_letter_code
_entity_poly.pdbx_strand_id
1 'polypeptide(L)'
;MSVRTWSDSRKPSSSRSTPNLPQQLHIGDKVQVNSHHGTIRYIGETKFKPGTWAGIELDAVGLGKNDGSVDGHRYFNCPPNTGLFILAIKVIKGQQLHNRPSTPHRSNSTKLQSSPPIRLLPPLPKKVILSHQDNELSLLKKRIDALESENKILKDINASSSSRILFLEQTVIDVKKAGMDSIEILESMVQSHQSQLAVQSSTIHNLQLEQNDLRLAGLEAIESYESTLQDLQNHEINASRNHHHQIKLLLQDINLLENVLENKMEKQLDLVKSLKRERQLNSRLASEVKSLKYQLKINNDNRWSFMRLDTPIEEEEDLSCALCEKQGHDLIHCSLIVNNQPSCLS
;
A
#
# COMPACT_ATOMS: atom_id res chain seq x y z
N MET A 1 39.68 3.32 13.32
CA MET A 1 40.54 2.13 13.09
C MET A 1 39.65 0.92 12.90
N SER A 2 40.02 0.09 11.91
CA SER A 2 39.58 -1.28 11.64
C SER A 2 38.16 -1.51 11.09
N VAL A 3 38.04 -1.20 9.79
CA VAL A 3 37.30 -2.01 8.81
C VAL A 3 37.80 -3.46 8.82
N ARG A 4 36.86 -4.42 8.88
CA ARG A 4 37.11 -5.83 8.55
C ARG A 4 35.99 -6.33 7.63
N THR A 5 36.28 -6.41 6.34
CA THR A 5 35.69 -7.45 5.48
C THR A 5 36.75 -7.86 4.46
N TRP A 6 37.20 -9.11 4.61
CA TRP A 6 38.14 -9.79 3.72
C TRP A 6 37.43 -10.18 2.43
N SER A 7 38.16 -10.01 1.33
CA SER A 7 37.82 -10.29 -0.06
C SER A 7 37.49 -11.75 -0.34
N ASP A 8 36.65 -12.02 -1.35
CA ASP A 8 37.11 -12.59 -2.63
C ASP A 8 36.04 -13.46 -3.32
N SER A 9 36.14 -13.51 -4.65
CA SER A 9 35.74 -14.62 -5.51
C SER A 9 34.25 -14.87 -5.78
N ARG A 10 33.75 -14.28 -6.88
CA ARG A 10 33.46 -15.02 -8.14
C ARG A 10 32.48 -14.24 -9.04
N LYS A 11 32.97 -13.84 -10.23
CA LYS A 11 32.11 -13.68 -11.41
C LYS A 11 31.61 -15.06 -11.82
N PRO A 12 30.30 -15.27 -12.03
CA PRO A 12 29.84 -16.30 -12.91
C PRO A 12 29.64 -15.66 -14.29
N SER A 13 30.56 -15.95 -15.20
CA SER A 13 30.20 -16.12 -16.60
C SER A 13 29.04 -17.12 -16.66
N SER A 14 27.85 -16.65 -17.00
CA SER A 14 26.83 -17.54 -17.56
C SER A 14 26.44 -16.98 -18.92
N SER A 15 27.08 -17.55 -19.94
CA SER A 15 26.45 -17.81 -21.22
C SER A 15 25.07 -18.39 -20.94
N ARG A 16 24.05 -17.52 -20.88
CA ARG A 16 22.68 -17.95 -20.68
C ARG A 16 22.20 -18.50 -22.01
N SER A 17 22.29 -19.82 -22.11
CA SER A 17 21.73 -20.65 -23.17
C SER A 17 20.34 -20.14 -23.51
N THR A 18 20.18 -19.70 -24.75
CA THR A 18 18.87 -19.42 -25.34
C THR A 18 18.01 -20.67 -25.19
N PRO A 19 16.81 -20.59 -24.59
CA PRO A 19 15.84 -21.67 -24.70
C PRO A 19 15.61 -21.91 -26.19
N ASN A 20 15.75 -23.17 -26.62
CA ASN A 20 15.64 -23.58 -28.01
C ASN A 20 14.18 -23.34 -28.47
N LEU A 21 13.91 -22.18 -29.08
CA LEU A 21 12.63 -21.91 -29.72
C LEU A 21 12.53 -22.81 -30.96
N PRO A 22 11.39 -23.48 -31.21
CA PRO A 22 11.18 -24.31 -32.41
C PRO A 22 11.22 -23.52 -33.73
N GLN A 23 11.36 -22.19 -33.67
CA GLN A 23 11.60 -21.30 -34.80
C GLN A 23 12.61 -20.23 -34.37
N GLN A 24 13.79 -20.19 -35.00
CA GLN A 24 14.83 -19.20 -34.70
C GLN A 24 14.40 -17.83 -35.24
N LEU A 25 13.66 -17.05 -34.45
CA LEU A 25 13.20 -15.70 -34.77
C LEU A 25 14.33 -14.68 -34.56
N HIS A 26 14.46 -13.72 -35.47
CA HIS A 26 15.40 -12.61 -35.35
C HIS A 26 14.68 -11.26 -35.41
N ILE A 27 15.28 -10.25 -34.78
CA ILE A 27 14.85 -8.86 -34.94
C ILE A 27 14.98 -8.49 -36.43
N GLY A 28 13.93 -7.91 -37.00
CA GLY A 28 13.80 -7.60 -38.42
C GLY A 28 13.02 -8.63 -39.22
N ASP A 29 12.74 -9.82 -38.67
CA ASP A 29 11.92 -10.83 -39.37
C ASP A 29 10.50 -10.29 -39.61
N LYS A 30 9.98 -10.55 -40.82
CA LYS A 30 8.57 -10.33 -41.17
C LYS A 30 7.73 -11.47 -40.63
N VAL A 31 6.66 -11.13 -39.92
CA VAL A 31 5.80 -12.07 -39.22
C VAL A 31 4.35 -11.76 -39.48
N GLN A 32 3.53 -12.81 -39.48
CA GLN A 32 2.08 -12.67 -39.51
C GLN A 32 1.55 -12.97 -38.11
N VAL A 33 0.76 -12.04 -37.59
CA VAL A 33 0.06 -12.17 -36.33
C VAL A 33 -1.42 -12.01 -36.58
N ASN A 34 -2.20 -13.03 -36.24
CA ASN A 34 -3.63 -13.09 -36.55
C ASN A 34 -3.81 -12.87 -38.07
N SER A 35 -4.30 -11.68 -38.47
CA SER A 35 -4.50 -11.28 -39.86
C SER A 35 -3.64 -10.07 -40.29
N HIS A 36 -2.71 -9.64 -39.44
CA HIS A 36 -1.85 -8.48 -39.70
C HIS A 36 -0.40 -8.90 -39.91
N HIS A 37 0.28 -8.15 -40.78
CA HIS A 37 1.71 -8.29 -41.02
C HIS A 37 2.47 -7.28 -40.17
N GLY A 38 3.66 -7.66 -39.73
CA GLY A 38 4.52 -6.77 -38.98
C GLY A 38 5.98 -7.22 -38.99
N THR A 39 6.81 -6.42 -38.35
CA THR A 39 8.25 -6.62 -38.25
C THR A 39 8.62 -6.80 -36.79
N ILE A 40 9.40 -7.83 -36.46
CA ILE A 40 9.92 -8.00 -35.10
C ILE A 40 10.90 -6.87 -34.80
N ARG A 41 10.67 -6.12 -33.71
CA ARG A 41 11.55 -5.06 -33.20
C ARG A 41 12.22 -5.41 -31.87
N TYR A 42 11.70 -6.41 -31.16
CA TYR A 42 12.23 -6.84 -29.87
C TYR A 42 12.06 -8.35 -29.69
N ILE A 43 13.04 -9.03 -29.10
CA ILE A 43 12.93 -10.43 -28.63
C ILE A 43 13.61 -10.51 -27.26
N GLY A 44 12.89 -10.90 -26.22
CA GLY A 44 13.48 -11.03 -24.88
C GLY A 44 12.47 -11.16 -23.74
N GLU A 45 12.98 -11.20 -22.51
CA GLU A 45 12.17 -11.16 -21.29
C GLU A 45 11.52 -9.77 -21.11
N THR A 46 10.34 -9.71 -20.51
CA THR A 46 9.63 -8.45 -20.28
C THR A 46 9.34 -8.22 -18.81
N LYS A 47 9.08 -6.96 -18.44
CA LYS A 47 8.75 -6.55 -17.08
C LYS A 47 7.28 -6.75 -16.76
N PHE A 48 6.42 -6.69 -17.79
CA PHE A 48 4.98 -6.84 -17.60
C PHE A 48 4.60 -8.32 -17.39
N LYS A 49 5.27 -9.28 -18.05
CA LYS A 49 5.01 -10.73 -17.90
C LYS A 49 6.26 -11.60 -18.10
N PRO A 50 6.39 -12.72 -17.36
CA PRO A 50 7.48 -13.67 -17.54
C PRO A 50 7.45 -14.37 -18.91
N GLY A 51 8.59 -14.93 -19.31
CA GLY A 51 8.77 -15.64 -20.58
C GLY A 51 9.43 -14.79 -21.68
N THR A 52 9.74 -15.40 -22.82
CA THR A 52 10.31 -14.71 -23.99
C THR A 52 9.21 -14.16 -24.88
N TRP A 53 9.22 -12.84 -25.06
CA TRP A 53 8.25 -12.11 -25.88
C TRP A 53 8.90 -11.54 -27.13
N ALA A 54 8.13 -11.49 -28.20
CA ALA A 54 8.43 -10.73 -29.41
C ALA A 54 7.61 -9.43 -29.40
N GLY A 55 8.30 -8.30 -29.50
CA GLY A 55 7.69 -7.00 -29.78
C GLY A 55 7.65 -6.78 -31.29
N ILE A 56 6.47 -6.56 -31.84
CA ILE A 56 6.20 -6.49 -33.27
C ILE A 56 5.62 -5.12 -33.59
N GLU A 57 6.24 -4.42 -34.52
CA GLU A 57 5.67 -3.23 -35.15
C GLU A 57 4.79 -3.67 -36.32
N LEU A 58 3.49 -3.38 -36.26
CA LEU A 58 2.58 -3.72 -37.35
C LEU A 58 2.81 -2.79 -38.54
N ASP A 59 2.70 -3.33 -39.75
CA ASP A 59 2.91 -2.57 -40.99
C ASP A 59 1.83 -1.49 -41.20
N ALA A 60 0.63 -1.69 -40.63
CA ALA A 60 -0.45 -0.71 -40.60
C ALA A 60 -0.53 0.01 -39.25
N VAL A 61 -0.48 1.34 -39.28
CA VAL A 61 -0.56 2.21 -38.10
C VAL A 61 -1.95 2.14 -37.45
N GLY A 62 -2.00 2.07 -36.13
CA GLY A 62 -3.26 2.15 -35.36
C GLY A 62 -3.94 0.80 -35.05
N LEU A 63 -3.38 -0.32 -35.51
CA LEU A 63 -3.94 -1.67 -35.27
C LEU A 63 -3.26 -2.44 -34.12
N GLY A 64 -2.24 -1.83 -33.50
CA GLY A 64 -1.53 -2.33 -32.34
C GLY A 64 -2.16 -1.91 -31.02
N LYS A 65 -1.47 -2.20 -29.92
CA LYS A 65 -1.92 -1.90 -28.54
C LYS A 65 -1.03 -0.88 -27.81
N ASN A 66 0.16 -0.62 -28.33
CA ASN A 66 1.16 0.23 -27.69
C ASN A 66 2.02 0.95 -28.74
N ASP A 67 2.94 1.79 -28.28
CA ASP A 67 3.92 2.53 -29.08
C ASP A 67 5.35 1.93 -28.95
N GLY A 68 5.44 0.67 -28.52
CA GLY A 68 6.69 0.00 -28.16
C GLY A 68 7.07 0.14 -26.68
N SER A 69 6.23 0.78 -25.86
CA SER A 69 6.33 0.79 -24.40
C SER A 69 5.13 0.12 -23.70
N VAL A 70 5.36 -0.50 -22.53
CA VAL A 70 4.31 -1.07 -21.66
C VAL A 70 4.65 -0.70 -20.22
N ASP A 71 3.67 -0.16 -19.47
CA ASP A 71 3.82 0.28 -18.07
C ASP A 71 5.04 1.19 -17.83
N GLY A 72 5.28 2.13 -18.76
CA GLY A 72 6.38 3.08 -18.69
C GLY A 72 7.76 2.51 -19.05
N HIS A 73 7.87 1.22 -19.36
CA HIS A 73 9.12 0.62 -19.84
C HIS A 73 9.14 0.50 -21.37
N ARG A 74 10.14 1.10 -22.01
CA ARG A 74 10.29 1.11 -23.47
C ARG A 74 11.17 -0.04 -23.94
N TYR A 75 10.66 -0.79 -24.91
CA TYR A 75 11.35 -1.92 -25.54
C TYR A 75 11.78 -1.61 -26.98
N PHE A 76 10.94 -0.86 -27.71
CA PHE A 76 11.22 -0.37 -29.06
C PHE A 76 10.43 0.94 -29.31
N ASN A 77 10.66 1.55 -30.47
CA ASN A 77 9.94 2.76 -30.91
C ASN A 77 9.10 2.43 -32.13
N CYS A 78 7.82 2.81 -32.10
CA CYS A 78 6.91 2.82 -33.24
C CYS A 78 5.80 3.85 -33.01
N PRO A 79 4.98 4.18 -34.03
CA PRO A 79 3.86 5.09 -33.85
C PRO A 79 2.87 4.62 -32.77
N PRO A 80 2.07 5.53 -32.18
CA PRO A 80 1.04 5.15 -31.22
C PRO A 80 0.11 4.06 -31.75
N ASN A 81 -0.30 3.14 -30.88
CA ASN A 81 -1.19 2.02 -31.21
C ASN A 81 -0.71 1.19 -32.43
N THR A 82 0.59 0.95 -32.54
CA THR A 82 1.17 0.19 -33.69
C THR A 82 2.01 -1.01 -33.23
N GLY A 83 2.56 -0.94 -32.02
CA GLY A 83 3.28 -2.02 -31.37
C GLY A 83 2.36 -3.08 -30.78
N LEU A 84 2.81 -4.33 -30.83
CA LEU A 84 2.13 -5.49 -30.25
C LEU A 84 3.14 -6.44 -29.61
N PHE A 85 2.82 -6.98 -28.43
CA PHE A 85 3.63 -7.99 -27.76
C PHE A 85 2.95 -9.36 -27.78
N ILE A 86 3.71 -10.39 -28.17
CA ILE A 86 3.25 -11.78 -28.23
C ILE A 86 4.34 -12.69 -27.71
N LEU A 87 3.98 -13.78 -27.05
CA LEU A 87 4.93 -14.83 -26.70
C LEU A 87 5.64 -15.31 -27.96
N ALA A 88 6.97 -15.32 -27.95
CA ALA A 88 7.78 -15.63 -29.13
C ALA A 88 7.46 -17.02 -29.72
N ILE A 89 7.04 -17.97 -28.88
CA ILE A 89 6.58 -19.31 -29.31
C ILE A 89 5.29 -19.31 -30.15
N LYS A 90 4.51 -18.22 -30.16
CA LYS A 90 3.26 -18.08 -30.93
C LYS A 90 3.44 -17.28 -32.22
N VAL A 91 4.65 -16.80 -32.49
CA VAL A 91 4.94 -16.00 -33.68
C VAL A 91 5.17 -16.94 -34.85
N ILE A 92 4.44 -16.72 -35.94
CA ILE A 92 4.61 -17.47 -37.19
C ILE A 92 5.44 -16.59 -38.14
N LYS A 93 6.60 -17.10 -38.59
CA LYS A 93 7.38 -16.41 -39.63
C LYS A 93 6.54 -16.24 -40.89
N GLY A 94 6.37 -14.99 -41.32
CA GLY A 94 5.76 -14.69 -42.60
C GLY A 94 6.70 -15.18 -43.69
N GLN A 95 6.20 -15.98 -44.64
CA GLN A 95 7.00 -16.33 -45.81
C GLN A 95 7.33 -15.03 -46.54
N GLN A 96 8.61 -14.70 -46.63
CA GLN A 96 9.05 -13.64 -47.53
C GLN A 96 8.61 -14.04 -48.94
N LEU A 97 7.69 -13.25 -49.52
CA LEU A 97 7.37 -13.30 -50.94
C LEU A 97 8.62 -12.88 -51.71
N HIS A 98 9.54 -13.83 -51.89
CA HIS A 98 10.55 -13.73 -52.92
C HIS A 98 9.79 -13.78 -54.24
N ASN A 99 9.88 -12.68 -55.00
CA ASN A 99 9.34 -12.52 -56.34
C ASN A 99 9.36 -13.83 -57.13
N ARG A 100 8.20 -14.47 -57.27
CA ARG A 100 8.02 -15.60 -58.17
C ARG A 100 7.25 -15.09 -59.39
N PRO A 101 7.78 -15.24 -60.62
CA PRO A 101 7.09 -14.78 -61.82
C PRO A 101 5.75 -15.49 -61.94
N SER A 102 4.70 -14.72 -62.19
CA SER A 102 3.35 -15.20 -62.50
C SER A 102 3.40 -16.12 -63.71
N THR A 103 3.10 -17.41 -63.51
CA THR A 103 2.65 -18.30 -64.59
C THR A 103 1.12 -18.44 -64.51
N PRO A 104 0.44 -18.55 -65.65
CA PRO A 104 -0.99 -18.32 -65.74
C PRO A 104 -1.76 -19.53 -65.23
N HIS A 105 -2.62 -19.33 -64.23
CA HIS A 105 -3.60 -20.33 -63.84
C HIS A 105 -4.66 -20.44 -64.95
N ARG A 106 -4.51 -21.50 -65.75
CA ARG A 106 -5.51 -21.98 -66.70
C ARG A 106 -6.74 -22.44 -65.92
N SER A 107 -7.80 -21.65 -65.98
CA SER A 107 -9.14 -22.02 -65.55
C SER A 107 -9.69 -23.11 -66.47
N ASN A 108 -9.57 -24.37 -66.08
CA ASN A 108 -10.39 -25.43 -66.67
C ASN A 108 -11.73 -25.45 -65.93
N SER A 109 -12.64 -24.58 -66.37
CA SER A 109 -14.08 -24.82 -66.24
C SER A 109 -14.41 -26.05 -67.09
N THR A 110 -14.62 -27.20 -66.44
CA THR A 110 -15.09 -28.42 -67.11
C THR A 110 -16.51 -28.16 -67.60
N LYS A 111 -16.60 -27.76 -68.86
CA LYS A 111 -17.83 -27.70 -69.65
C LYS A 111 -18.47 -29.09 -69.59
N LEU A 112 -19.70 -29.16 -69.07
CA LEU A 112 -20.62 -30.26 -69.31
C LEU A 112 -20.70 -30.46 -70.83
N GLN A 113 -19.99 -31.48 -71.33
CA GLN A 113 -20.16 -31.94 -72.69
C GLN A 113 -21.43 -32.78 -72.71
N SER A 114 -22.46 -32.18 -73.31
CA SER A 114 -23.57 -32.87 -73.93
C SER A 114 -23.11 -34.17 -74.59
N SER A 115 -23.79 -35.26 -74.25
CA SER A 115 -23.82 -36.52 -74.99
C SER A 115 -23.86 -36.30 -76.51
N PRO A 116 -23.20 -37.15 -77.32
CA PRO A 116 -23.23 -37.00 -78.76
C PRO A 116 -24.67 -37.21 -79.27
N PRO A 117 -25.13 -36.45 -80.29
CA PRO A 117 -26.42 -36.71 -80.88
C PRO A 117 -26.36 -38.04 -81.63
N ILE A 118 -27.30 -38.93 -81.32
CA ILE A 118 -27.54 -40.17 -82.06
C ILE A 118 -27.83 -39.78 -83.51
N ARG A 119 -26.92 -40.10 -84.44
CA ARG A 119 -27.18 -40.01 -85.87
C ARG A 119 -28.20 -41.09 -86.24
N LEU A 120 -29.43 -40.67 -86.54
CA LEU A 120 -30.39 -41.48 -87.27
C LEU A 120 -29.90 -41.60 -88.73
N LEU A 121 -29.64 -42.83 -89.18
CA LEU A 121 -29.36 -43.16 -90.59
C LEU A 121 -30.66 -43.13 -91.41
N PRO A 122 -30.61 -42.78 -92.71
CA PRO A 122 -31.81 -42.64 -93.55
C PRO A 122 -32.41 -44.00 -93.93
N PRO A 123 -33.72 -44.05 -94.26
CA PRO A 123 -34.38 -45.29 -94.68
C PRO A 123 -34.04 -45.62 -96.14
N LEU A 124 -33.81 -46.90 -96.45
CA LEU A 124 -33.67 -47.41 -97.82
C LEU A 124 -35.02 -47.89 -98.37
N PRO A 125 -35.30 -47.70 -99.68
CA PRO A 125 -36.55 -48.12 -100.30
C PRO A 125 -36.55 -49.61 -100.67
N LYS A 126 -37.76 -50.18 -100.70
CA LYS A 126 -38.07 -51.60 -100.90
C LYS A 126 -38.05 -52.07 -102.36
N LYS A 127 -37.79 -53.39 -102.52
CA LYS A 127 -38.15 -54.40 -103.56
C LYS A 127 -36.93 -54.95 -104.34
N VAL A 128 -36.68 -56.26 -104.57
CA VAL A 128 -37.41 -57.56 -104.49
C VAL A 128 -36.35 -58.70 -104.36
N ILE A 129 -36.79 -59.92 -103.97
CA ILE A 129 -36.29 -61.28 -104.32
C ILE A 129 -35.71 -62.11 -103.14
N LEU A 130 -36.55 -63.04 -102.66
CA LEU A 130 -36.36 -64.38 -102.06
C LEU A 130 -34.99 -64.92 -101.54
N SER A 131 -34.08 -64.08 -101.05
CA SER A 131 -32.91 -64.53 -100.25
C SER A 131 -32.53 -63.60 -99.09
N HIS A 132 -33.41 -62.67 -98.71
CA HIS A 132 -33.08 -61.54 -97.84
C HIS A 132 -33.42 -61.70 -96.35
N GLN A 133 -34.12 -62.76 -95.93
CA GLN A 133 -34.49 -62.96 -94.52
C GLN A 133 -33.25 -63.16 -93.62
N ASP A 134 -32.24 -63.91 -94.11
CA ASP A 134 -31.06 -64.27 -93.31
C ASP A 134 -30.14 -63.07 -93.05
N ASN A 135 -30.13 -62.08 -93.94
CA ASN A 135 -29.32 -60.86 -93.80
C ASN A 135 -29.90 -59.89 -92.76
N GLU A 136 -31.22 -59.71 -92.71
CA GLU A 136 -31.86 -58.91 -91.65
C GLU A 136 -31.76 -59.61 -90.30
N LEU A 137 -31.95 -60.93 -90.24
CA LEU A 137 -31.79 -61.70 -89.00
C LEU A 137 -30.36 -61.64 -88.45
N SER A 138 -29.35 -61.67 -89.34
CA SER A 138 -27.93 -61.52 -88.98
C SER A 138 -27.62 -60.12 -88.43
N LEU A 139 -28.20 -59.07 -89.02
CA LEU A 139 -28.04 -57.70 -88.54
C LEU A 139 -28.73 -57.46 -87.20
N LEU A 140 -29.93 -58.01 -87.00
CA LEU A 140 -30.63 -57.96 -85.71
C LEU A 140 -29.87 -58.71 -84.61
N LYS A 141 -29.31 -59.89 -84.90
CA LYS A 141 -28.47 -60.62 -83.93
C LYS A 141 -27.26 -59.80 -83.47
N LYS A 142 -26.51 -59.22 -84.42
CA LYS A 142 -25.37 -58.33 -84.09
C LYS A 142 -25.80 -57.12 -83.24
N ARG A 143 -27.01 -56.59 -83.45
CA ARG A 143 -27.55 -55.50 -82.63
C ARG A 143 -27.93 -55.96 -81.22
N ILE A 144 -28.49 -57.16 -81.08
CA ILE A 144 -28.80 -57.76 -79.77
C ILE A 144 -27.49 -57.98 -78.99
N ASP A 145 -26.48 -58.59 -79.60
CA ASP A 145 -25.18 -58.83 -78.95
C ASP A 145 -24.52 -57.51 -78.51
N ALA A 146 -24.59 -56.47 -79.35
CA ALA A 146 -24.11 -55.13 -79.01
C ALA A 146 -24.87 -54.53 -77.81
N LEU A 147 -26.21 -54.60 -77.82
CA LEU A 147 -27.05 -54.10 -76.73
C LEU A 147 -26.86 -54.90 -75.43
N GLU A 148 -26.60 -56.20 -75.52
CA GLU A 148 -26.28 -57.04 -74.36
C GLU A 148 -24.91 -56.68 -73.77
N SER A 149 -23.90 -56.42 -74.62
CA SER A 149 -22.60 -55.94 -74.16
C SER A 149 -22.68 -54.56 -73.51
N GLU A 150 -23.49 -53.65 -74.05
CA GLU A 150 -23.73 -52.32 -73.49
C GLU A 150 -24.46 -52.40 -72.15
N ASN A 151 -25.49 -53.24 -72.05
CA ASN A 151 -26.18 -53.50 -70.78
C ASN A 151 -25.26 -54.08 -69.71
N LYS A 152 -24.31 -54.94 -70.09
CA LYS A 152 -23.32 -55.47 -69.16
C LYS A 152 -22.43 -54.36 -68.60
N ILE A 153 -21.92 -53.47 -69.47
CA ILE A 153 -21.11 -52.31 -69.06
C ILE A 153 -21.90 -51.40 -68.12
N LEU A 154 -23.17 -51.10 -68.45
CA LEU A 154 -24.02 -50.25 -67.60
C LEU A 154 -24.29 -50.88 -66.23
N LYS A 155 -24.48 -52.20 -66.16
CA LYS A 155 -24.62 -52.91 -64.88
C LYS A 155 -23.36 -52.81 -64.04
N ASP A 156 -22.19 -52.97 -64.63
CA ASP A 156 -20.90 -52.87 -63.93
C ASP A 156 -20.66 -51.44 -63.41
N ILE A 157 -20.96 -50.43 -64.22
CA ILE A 157 -20.88 -49.00 -63.83
C ILE A 157 -21.87 -48.71 -62.69
N ASN A 158 -23.09 -49.20 -62.78
CA ASN A 158 -24.12 -48.97 -61.75
C ASN A 158 -23.77 -49.68 -60.43
N ALA A 159 -23.22 -50.89 -60.49
CA ALA A 159 -22.72 -51.61 -59.32
C ALA A 159 -21.56 -50.86 -58.65
N SER A 160 -20.59 -50.39 -59.45
CA SER A 160 -19.46 -49.56 -58.98
C SER A 160 -19.94 -48.26 -58.34
N SER A 161 -20.93 -47.60 -58.96
CA SER A 161 -21.54 -46.37 -58.44
C SER A 161 -22.29 -46.62 -57.12
N SER A 162 -23.03 -47.73 -57.02
CA SER A 162 -23.74 -48.13 -55.80
C SER A 162 -22.78 -48.38 -54.64
N SER A 163 -21.66 -49.08 -54.87
CA SER A 163 -20.62 -49.29 -53.85
C SER A 163 -19.98 -47.99 -53.40
N ARG A 164 -19.74 -47.04 -54.32
CA ARG A 164 -19.23 -45.70 -53.97
C ARG A 164 -20.22 -44.90 -53.15
N ILE A 165 -21.52 -44.97 -53.47
CA ILE A 165 -22.58 -44.31 -52.71
C ILE A 165 -22.58 -44.81 -51.27
N LEU A 166 -22.60 -46.13 -51.05
CA LEU A 166 -22.58 -46.72 -49.70
C LEU A 166 -21.33 -46.31 -48.90
N PHE A 167 -20.16 -46.30 -49.53
CA PHE A 167 -18.94 -45.84 -48.88
C PHE A 167 -19.03 -44.36 -48.48
N LEU A 168 -19.51 -43.51 -49.38
CA LEU A 168 -19.69 -42.09 -49.09
C LEU A 168 -20.70 -41.85 -47.97
N GLU A 169 -21.82 -42.58 -47.97
CA GLU A 169 -22.82 -42.52 -46.90
C GLU A 169 -22.20 -42.87 -45.54
N GLN A 170 -21.39 -43.94 -45.48
CA GLN A 170 -20.67 -44.30 -44.25
C GLN A 170 -19.70 -43.21 -43.81
N THR A 171 -18.89 -42.66 -44.73
CA THR A 171 -17.95 -41.58 -44.36
C THR A 171 -18.66 -40.34 -43.84
N VAL A 172 -19.85 -40.01 -44.37
CA VAL A 172 -20.66 -38.89 -43.87
C VAL A 172 -21.14 -39.16 -42.45
N ILE A 173 -21.56 -40.39 -42.14
CA ILE A 173 -21.96 -40.79 -40.78
C ILE A 173 -20.78 -40.65 -39.82
N ASP A 174 -19.61 -41.16 -40.19
CA ASP A 174 -18.41 -41.13 -39.35
C ASP A 174 -17.96 -39.68 -39.06
N VAL A 175 -17.97 -38.81 -40.09
CA VAL A 175 -17.66 -37.38 -39.93
C VAL A 175 -18.69 -36.67 -39.05
N LYS A 176 -19.99 -36.97 -39.20
CA LYS A 176 -21.03 -36.40 -38.34
C LYS A 176 -20.83 -36.81 -36.88
N LYS A 177 -20.52 -38.08 -36.64
CA LYS A 177 -20.25 -38.59 -35.29
C LYS A 177 -19.04 -37.89 -34.67
N ALA A 178 -17.92 -37.84 -35.38
CA ALA A 178 -16.73 -37.12 -34.90
C ALA A 178 -17.00 -35.63 -34.64
N GLY A 179 -17.84 -34.99 -35.47
CA GLY A 179 -18.29 -33.62 -35.27
C GLY A 179 -19.14 -33.46 -34.01
N MET A 180 -20.09 -34.36 -33.77
CA MET A 180 -20.93 -34.35 -32.56
C MET A 180 -20.11 -34.59 -31.29
N ASP A 181 -19.22 -35.58 -31.29
CA ASP A 181 -18.32 -35.86 -30.16
C ASP A 181 -17.45 -34.62 -29.83
N SER A 182 -17.01 -33.90 -30.87
CA SER A 182 -16.24 -32.67 -30.69
C SER A 182 -17.07 -31.53 -30.09
N ILE A 183 -18.33 -31.39 -30.49
CA ILE A 183 -19.25 -30.38 -29.93
C ILE A 183 -19.52 -30.67 -28.46
N GLU A 184 -19.81 -31.91 -28.09
CA GLU A 184 -20.09 -32.32 -26.71
C GLU A 184 -18.92 -31.98 -25.76
N ILE A 185 -17.68 -32.24 -26.21
CA ILE A 185 -16.48 -31.90 -25.43
C ILE A 185 -16.36 -30.38 -25.24
N LEU A 186 -16.61 -29.60 -26.31
CA LEU A 186 -16.54 -28.14 -26.24
C LEU A 186 -17.61 -27.58 -25.29
N GLU A 187 -18.85 -28.09 -25.36
CA GLU A 187 -19.93 -27.68 -24.47
C GLU A 187 -19.62 -28.00 -23.00
N SER A 188 -19.11 -29.20 -22.72
CA SER A 188 -18.66 -29.60 -21.38
C SER A 188 -17.54 -28.68 -20.86
N MET A 189 -16.56 -28.35 -21.71
CA MET A 189 -15.47 -27.43 -21.36
C MET A 189 -15.98 -26.01 -21.09
N VAL A 190 -16.93 -25.51 -21.88
CA VAL A 190 -17.55 -24.20 -21.69
C VAL A 190 -18.33 -24.16 -20.36
N GLN A 191 -19.11 -25.20 -20.07
CA GLN A 191 -19.87 -25.30 -18.82
C GLN A 191 -18.95 -25.33 -17.59
N SER A 192 -17.84 -26.07 -17.68
CA SER A 192 -16.80 -26.12 -16.64
C SER A 192 -16.18 -24.73 -16.43
N HIS A 193 -15.77 -24.04 -17.50
CA HIS A 193 -15.22 -22.69 -17.40
C HIS A 193 -16.21 -21.68 -16.85
N GLN A 194 -17.49 -21.73 -17.25
CA GLN A 194 -18.53 -20.84 -16.70
C GLN A 194 -18.71 -21.05 -15.20
N SER A 195 -18.70 -22.31 -14.75
CA SER A 195 -18.78 -22.64 -13.32
C SER A 195 -17.57 -22.10 -12.55
N GLN A 196 -16.36 -22.23 -13.11
CA GLN A 196 -15.14 -21.67 -12.52
C GLN A 196 -15.20 -20.13 -12.46
N LEU A 197 -15.65 -19.47 -13.52
CA LEU A 197 -15.80 -18.01 -13.56
C LEU A 197 -16.82 -17.52 -12.53
N ALA A 198 -17.92 -18.25 -12.32
CA ALA A 198 -18.90 -17.92 -11.30
C ALA A 198 -18.29 -17.96 -9.89
N VAL A 199 -17.52 -19.03 -9.57
CA VAL A 199 -16.82 -19.17 -8.29
C VAL A 199 -15.77 -18.06 -8.10
N GLN A 200 -15.02 -17.74 -9.15
CA GLN A 200 -14.04 -16.65 -9.12
C GLN A 200 -14.74 -15.30 -8.88
N SER A 201 -15.87 -15.04 -9.54
CA SER A 201 -16.66 -13.82 -9.36
C SER A 201 -17.16 -13.69 -7.92
N SER A 202 -17.68 -14.76 -7.31
CA SER A 202 -18.09 -14.74 -5.90
C SER A 202 -16.91 -14.52 -4.95
N THR A 203 -15.75 -15.12 -5.26
CA THR A 203 -14.55 -14.95 -4.44
C THR A 203 -14.05 -13.51 -4.48
N ILE A 204 -14.00 -12.90 -5.68
CA ILE A 204 -13.63 -11.49 -5.86
C ILE A 204 -14.60 -10.60 -5.07
N HIS A 205 -15.90 -10.87 -5.16
CA HIS A 205 -16.90 -10.10 -4.42
C HIS A 205 -16.70 -10.18 -2.90
N ASN A 206 -16.47 -11.37 -2.35
CA ASN A 206 -16.23 -11.55 -0.92
C ASN A 206 -14.95 -10.83 -0.46
N LEU A 207 -13.86 -10.94 -1.23
CA LEU A 207 -12.61 -10.24 -0.93
C LEU A 207 -12.77 -8.71 -0.97
N GLN A 208 -13.62 -8.19 -1.87
CA GLN A 208 -13.94 -6.77 -1.92
C GLN A 208 -14.72 -6.32 -0.68
N LEU A 209 -15.65 -7.14 -0.19
CA LEU A 209 -16.37 -6.86 1.06
C LEU A 209 -15.40 -6.83 2.25
N GLU A 210 -14.57 -7.86 2.41
CA GLU A 210 -13.58 -7.93 3.48
C GLU A 210 -12.59 -6.75 3.43
N GLN A 211 -12.14 -6.36 2.23
CA GLN A 211 -11.30 -5.18 2.03
C GLN A 211 -12.00 -3.90 2.50
N ASN A 212 -13.29 -3.74 2.20
CA ASN A 212 -14.06 -2.57 2.61
C ASN A 212 -14.27 -2.53 4.12
N ASP A 213 -14.57 -3.67 4.75
CA ASP A 213 -14.75 -3.78 6.20
C ASP A 213 -13.45 -3.44 6.94
N LEU A 214 -12.32 -3.98 6.49
CA LEU A 214 -11.00 -3.65 7.04
C LEU A 214 -10.66 -2.17 6.85
N ARG A 215 -11.00 -1.59 5.69
CA ARG A 215 -10.79 -0.16 5.44
C ARG A 215 -11.61 0.70 6.39
N LEU A 216 -12.87 0.34 6.64
CA LEU A 216 -13.74 1.06 7.56
C LEU A 216 -13.23 0.97 9.00
N ALA A 217 -12.90 -0.24 9.47
CA ALA A 217 -12.33 -0.46 10.80
C ALA A 217 -11.00 0.32 10.99
N GLY A 218 -10.17 0.39 9.95
CA GLY A 218 -8.96 1.20 9.96
C GLY A 218 -9.23 2.70 10.13
N LEU A 219 -10.27 3.23 9.48
CA LEU A 219 -10.66 4.64 9.60
C LEU A 219 -11.22 4.94 11.00
N GLU A 220 -12.10 4.09 11.53
CA GLU A 220 -12.65 4.25 12.89
C GLU A 220 -11.55 4.22 13.96
N ALA A 221 -10.55 3.35 13.80
CA ALA A 221 -9.40 3.30 14.70
C ALA A 221 -8.59 4.60 14.65
N ILE A 222 -8.34 5.14 13.45
CA ILE A 222 -7.62 6.41 13.28
C ILE A 222 -8.39 7.55 13.95
N GLU A 223 -9.69 7.67 13.70
CA GLU A 223 -10.55 8.71 14.30
C GLU A 223 -10.53 8.63 15.83
N SER A 224 -10.61 7.41 16.39
CA SER A 224 -10.49 7.19 17.84
C SER A 224 -9.13 7.63 18.40
N TYR A 225 -8.03 7.34 17.70
CA TYR A 225 -6.69 7.76 18.13
C TYR A 225 -6.51 9.27 18.03
N GLU A 226 -6.99 9.90 16.96
CA GLU A 226 -6.96 11.35 16.77
C GLU A 226 -7.74 12.07 17.87
N SER A 227 -8.93 11.59 18.21
CA SER A 227 -9.72 12.12 19.33
C SER A 227 -8.97 12.03 20.65
N THR A 228 -8.36 10.87 20.93
CA THR A 228 -7.58 10.67 22.17
C THR A 228 -6.37 11.59 22.24
N LEU A 229 -5.65 11.77 21.12
CA LEU A 229 -4.51 12.69 21.04
C LEU A 229 -4.95 14.13 21.27
N GLN A 230 -6.08 14.54 20.71
CA GLN A 230 -6.64 15.87 20.90
C GLN A 230 -7.03 16.11 22.37
N ASP A 231 -7.66 15.14 23.03
CA ASP A 231 -8.01 15.22 24.45
C ASP A 231 -6.76 15.35 25.34
N LEU A 232 -5.71 14.57 25.06
CA LEU A 232 -4.44 14.65 25.77
C LEU A 232 -3.77 16.02 25.59
N GLN A 233 -3.74 16.55 24.37
CA GLN A 233 -3.21 17.89 24.11
C GLN A 233 -4.00 18.98 24.83
N ASN A 234 -5.33 18.89 24.82
CA ASN A 234 -6.18 19.82 25.55
C ASN A 234 -5.93 19.77 27.06
N HIS A 235 -5.76 18.56 27.60
CA HIS A 235 -5.43 18.35 29.00
C HIS A 235 -4.07 18.98 29.35
N GLU A 236 -3.04 18.76 28.53
CA GLU A 236 -1.70 19.35 28.73
C GLU A 236 -1.73 20.88 28.67
N ILE A 237 -2.41 21.45 27.69
CA ILE A 237 -2.55 22.91 27.55
C ILE A 237 -3.28 23.49 28.78
N ASN A 238 -4.35 22.84 29.25
CA ASN A 238 -5.10 23.31 30.41
C ASN A 238 -4.29 23.19 31.71
N ALA A 239 -3.56 22.09 31.90
CA ALA A 239 -2.64 21.93 33.02
C ALA A 239 -1.56 23.02 33.02
N SER A 240 -0.96 23.31 31.87
CA SER A 240 0.03 24.37 31.70
C SER A 240 -0.55 25.76 32.01
N ARG A 241 -1.76 26.06 31.53
CA ARG A 241 -2.48 27.31 31.87
C ARG A 241 -2.73 27.44 33.37
N ASN A 242 -3.17 26.36 34.02
CA ASN A 242 -3.44 26.35 35.46
C ASN A 242 -2.14 26.56 36.27
N HIS A 243 -1.06 25.87 35.89
CA HIS A 243 0.26 26.07 36.51
C HIS A 243 0.76 27.51 36.31
N HIS A 244 0.63 28.05 35.11
CA HIS A 244 1.02 29.43 34.82
C HIS A 244 0.22 30.43 35.66
N HIS A 245 -1.10 30.21 35.81
CA HIS A 245 -1.93 31.02 36.68
C HIS A 245 -1.49 30.95 38.15
N GLN A 246 -1.19 29.75 38.66
CA GLN A 246 -0.70 29.56 40.02
C GLN A 246 0.64 30.26 40.25
N ILE A 247 1.58 30.14 39.32
CA ILE A 247 2.87 30.85 39.36
C ILE A 247 2.64 32.36 39.41
N LYS A 248 1.71 32.88 38.62
CA LYS A 248 1.38 34.31 38.60
C LYS A 248 0.87 34.80 39.96
N LEU A 249 -0.01 34.04 40.60
CA LEU A 249 -0.51 34.35 41.94
C LEU A 249 0.61 34.33 42.98
N LEU A 250 1.46 33.31 42.95
CA LEU A 250 2.61 33.22 43.86
C LEU A 250 3.60 34.38 43.67
N LEU A 251 3.85 34.80 42.44
CA LEU A 251 4.69 35.97 42.17
C LEU A 251 4.07 37.25 42.72
N GLN A 252 2.75 37.40 42.65
CA GLN A 252 2.05 38.53 43.26
C GLN A 252 2.19 38.53 44.79
N ASP A 253 2.05 37.37 45.43
CA ASP A 253 2.22 37.22 46.87
C ASP A 253 3.66 37.50 47.32
N ILE A 254 4.66 37.01 46.57
CA ILE A 254 6.08 37.29 46.83
C ILE A 254 6.33 38.81 46.80
N ASN A 255 5.86 39.50 45.77
CA ASN A 255 6.03 40.95 45.66
C ASN A 255 5.34 41.70 46.81
N LEU A 256 4.17 41.25 47.27
CA LEU A 256 3.52 41.83 48.45
C LEU A 256 4.37 41.63 49.72
N LEU A 257 4.93 40.43 49.90
CA LEU A 257 5.80 40.12 51.04
C LEU A 257 7.10 40.95 51.01
N GLU A 258 7.71 41.13 49.85
CA GLU A 258 8.89 41.98 49.66
C GLU A 258 8.60 43.42 50.11
N ASN A 259 7.49 44.00 49.65
CA ASN A 259 7.06 45.34 50.07
C ASN A 259 6.83 45.44 51.59
N VAL A 260 6.19 44.44 52.20
CA VAL A 260 5.98 44.42 53.67
C VAL A 260 7.31 44.33 54.41
N LEU A 261 8.25 43.50 53.92
CA LEU A 261 9.57 43.32 54.51
C LEU A 261 10.37 44.62 54.43
N GLU A 262 10.40 45.29 53.27
CA GLU A 262 11.06 46.58 53.08
C GLU A 262 10.53 47.64 54.06
N ASN A 263 9.21 47.81 54.13
CA ASN A 263 8.57 48.73 55.07
C ASN A 263 8.91 48.40 56.54
N LYS A 264 9.00 47.11 56.88
CA LYS A 264 9.35 46.69 58.25
C LYS A 264 10.82 46.96 58.55
N MET A 265 11.73 46.74 57.60
CA MET A 265 13.14 47.07 57.74
C MET A 265 13.35 48.56 57.94
N GLU A 266 12.64 49.41 57.20
CA GLU A 266 12.72 50.87 57.35
C GLU A 266 12.27 51.32 58.76
N LYS A 267 11.12 50.83 59.23
CA LYS A 267 10.64 51.12 60.59
C LYS A 267 11.60 50.63 61.68
N GLN A 268 12.17 49.44 61.51
CA GLN A 268 13.17 48.90 62.44
C GLN A 268 14.43 49.78 62.48
N LEU A 269 14.90 50.23 61.31
CA LEU A 269 16.05 51.12 61.22
C LEU A 269 15.79 52.43 61.98
N ASP A 270 14.60 53.02 61.84
CA ASP A 270 14.25 54.25 62.53
C ASP A 270 14.07 54.09 64.05
N LEU A 271 13.52 52.95 64.48
CA LEU A 271 13.46 52.60 65.90
C LEU A 271 14.86 52.46 66.51
N VAL A 272 15.78 51.76 65.83
CA VAL A 272 17.17 51.61 66.26
C VAL A 272 17.87 52.97 66.35
N LYS A 273 17.68 53.86 65.37
CA LYS A 273 18.20 55.23 65.42
C LYS A 273 17.66 55.99 66.65
N SER A 274 16.37 55.86 66.95
CA SER A 274 15.72 56.55 68.07
C SER A 274 16.21 56.05 69.43
N LEU A 275 16.29 54.73 69.62
CA LEU A 275 16.87 54.11 70.81
C LEU A 275 18.32 54.55 71.04
N LYS A 276 19.11 54.72 69.97
CA LYS A 276 20.49 55.23 70.07
C LYS A 276 20.52 56.66 70.62
N ARG A 277 19.60 57.53 70.17
CA ARG A 277 19.49 58.92 70.68
C ARG A 277 19.10 58.95 72.15
N GLU A 278 18.11 58.15 72.56
CA GLU A 278 17.71 58.04 73.97
C GLU A 278 18.84 57.52 74.85
N ARG A 279 19.57 56.47 74.43
CA ARG A 279 20.75 55.98 75.17
C ARG A 279 21.81 57.05 75.35
N GLN A 280 22.06 57.88 74.33
CA GLN A 280 23.00 59.00 74.43
C GLN A 280 22.51 60.05 75.42
N LEU A 281 21.21 60.38 75.40
CA LEU A 281 20.61 61.31 76.35
C LEU A 281 20.69 60.77 77.79
N ASN A 282 20.29 59.52 78.01
CA ASN A 282 20.38 58.85 79.31
C ASN A 282 21.81 58.80 79.84
N SER A 283 22.81 58.57 78.97
CA SER A 283 24.22 58.62 79.35
C SER A 283 24.67 60.02 79.80
N ARG A 284 24.20 61.08 79.12
CA ARG A 284 24.45 62.47 79.53
C ARG A 284 23.81 62.78 80.88
N LEU A 285 22.51 62.47 81.05
CA LEU A 285 21.82 62.68 82.32
C LEU A 285 22.46 61.88 83.45
N ALA A 286 22.86 60.62 83.21
CA ALA A 286 23.55 59.82 84.21
C ALA A 286 24.87 60.47 84.65
N SER A 287 25.62 61.05 83.71
CA SER A 287 26.85 61.79 83.99
C SER A 287 26.58 63.07 84.79
N GLU A 288 25.51 63.80 84.46
CA GLU A 288 25.07 65.01 85.16
C GLU A 288 24.61 64.71 86.59
N VAL A 289 23.76 63.68 86.78
CA VAL A 289 23.34 63.19 88.10
C VAL A 289 24.55 62.80 88.94
N LYS A 290 25.55 62.12 88.35
CA LYS A 290 26.79 61.76 89.04
C LYS A 290 27.57 63.00 89.49
N SER A 291 27.65 64.03 88.65
CA SER A 291 28.28 65.32 88.97
C SER A 291 27.54 66.05 90.09
N LEU A 292 26.21 66.18 89.99
CA LEU A 292 25.37 66.81 91.01
C LEU A 292 25.47 66.09 92.37
N LYS A 293 25.48 64.75 92.38
CA LYS A 293 25.73 63.97 93.60
C LYS A 293 27.09 64.29 94.22
N TYR A 294 28.14 64.43 93.40
CA TYR A 294 29.47 64.81 93.89
C TYR A 294 29.49 66.24 94.47
N GLN A 295 28.84 67.19 93.80
CA GLN A 295 28.70 68.57 94.30
C GLN A 295 27.91 68.63 95.62
N LEU A 296 26.80 67.88 95.72
CA LEU A 296 26.03 67.78 96.96
C LEU A 296 26.85 67.17 98.10
N LYS A 297 27.67 66.15 97.83
CA LYS A 297 28.57 65.57 98.83
C LYS A 297 29.56 66.60 99.39
N ILE A 298 30.17 67.42 98.53
CA ILE A 298 31.09 68.50 98.94
C ILE A 298 30.35 69.61 99.72
N ASN A 299 29.13 69.95 99.33
CA ASN A 299 28.33 70.97 100.05
C ASN A 299 27.82 70.46 101.41
N ASN A 300 27.54 69.16 101.55
CA ASN A 300 27.11 68.57 102.82
C ASN A 300 28.27 68.45 103.83
N ASP A 301 29.52 68.38 103.35
CA ASP A 301 30.72 68.41 104.20
C ASP A 301 30.98 69.79 104.84
N ASN A 302 30.18 70.82 104.54
CA ASN A 302 30.31 72.17 105.10
C ASN A 302 29.05 72.70 105.83
N ARG A 303 28.08 71.85 106.22
CA ARG A 303 26.90 72.33 106.99
C ARG A 303 26.40 71.33 108.07
N TRP A 304 26.96 71.52 109.27
CA TRP A 304 26.44 71.20 110.62
C TRP A 304 26.65 69.78 111.20
N SER A 305 27.34 69.80 112.34
CA SER A 305 27.36 68.77 113.37
C SER A 305 25.98 68.50 113.99
N PHE A 306 25.78 67.25 114.39
CA PHE A 306 24.88 66.79 115.48
C PHE A 306 23.36 66.85 115.24
N MET A 307 22.75 65.72 114.91
CA MET A 307 21.84 64.98 115.80
C MET A 307 21.69 63.53 115.32
N ARG A 308 21.83 62.61 116.26
CA ARG A 308 21.51 61.19 116.15
C ARG A 308 19.99 61.07 116.09
N LEU A 309 19.44 60.53 115.01
CA LEU A 309 18.09 59.96 114.99
C LEU A 309 18.22 58.51 114.48
N ASP A 310 18.38 57.61 115.43
CA ASP A 310 18.13 56.18 115.23
C ASP A 310 16.60 56.00 115.12
N THR A 311 16.13 55.37 114.05
CA THR A 311 14.93 54.50 113.97
C THR A 311 14.72 54.02 112.52
N PRO A 312 14.12 52.84 112.32
CA PRO A 312 14.68 51.77 111.51
C PRO A 312 13.95 51.59 110.16
N ILE A 313 14.59 50.92 109.22
CA ILE A 313 13.91 50.30 108.07
C ILE A 313 14.17 48.81 108.20
N GLU A 314 13.14 48.10 108.65
CA GLU A 314 13.01 46.65 108.51
C GLU A 314 12.82 46.35 107.02
N GLU A 315 13.84 45.79 106.37
CA GLU A 315 13.68 45.14 105.07
C GLU A 315 13.18 43.70 105.32
N GLU A 316 11.88 43.56 105.59
CA GLU A 316 11.17 42.31 105.31
C GLU A 316 10.95 42.22 103.80
N GLU A 317 11.93 41.69 103.07
CA GLU A 317 11.72 41.25 101.68
C GLU A 317 10.95 39.93 101.70
N ASP A 318 9.62 40.02 101.79
CA ASP A 318 8.69 38.97 101.40
C ASP A 318 8.78 38.73 99.88
N LEU A 319 9.82 38.02 99.45
CA LEU A 319 10.01 37.63 98.06
C LEU A 319 9.00 36.53 97.69
N SER A 320 7.80 36.94 97.27
CA SER A 320 6.77 36.06 96.69
C SER A 320 6.88 35.99 95.18
N CYS A 321 6.88 34.77 94.61
CA CYS A 321 6.92 34.56 93.17
C CYS A 321 5.62 35.04 92.51
N ALA A 322 5.70 36.02 91.61
CA ALA A 322 4.55 36.64 90.92
C ALA A 322 3.75 35.70 89.97
N LEU A 323 4.19 34.44 89.78
CA LEU A 323 3.49 33.46 88.94
C LEU A 323 2.68 32.41 89.72
N CYS A 324 3.14 32.04 90.91
CA CYS A 324 2.48 31.01 91.72
C CYS A 324 2.15 31.46 93.15
N GLU A 325 2.45 32.72 93.48
CA GLU A 325 2.11 33.40 94.73
C GLU A 325 2.72 32.74 95.99
N LYS A 326 3.74 31.88 95.82
CA LYS A 326 4.49 31.27 96.93
C LYS A 326 5.75 32.07 97.27
N GLN A 327 6.01 32.23 98.56
CA GLN A 327 7.22 32.86 99.09
C GLN A 327 8.47 31.98 98.92
N GLY A 328 9.64 32.60 98.81
CA GLY A 328 10.96 31.93 98.88
C GLY A 328 11.61 31.57 97.53
N HIS A 329 11.09 32.05 96.40
CA HIS A 329 11.76 31.94 95.09
C HIS A 329 11.32 33.06 94.14
N ASP A 330 12.14 33.36 93.13
CA ASP A 330 11.83 34.34 92.10
C ASP A 330 11.15 33.71 90.87
N LEU A 331 10.82 34.54 89.88
CA LEU A 331 10.19 34.11 88.62
C LEU A 331 11.04 33.06 87.87
N ILE A 332 12.37 33.14 87.98
CA ILE A 332 13.32 32.34 87.22
C ILE A 332 13.37 30.90 87.75
N HIS A 333 13.22 30.73 89.06
CA HIS A 333 13.24 29.42 89.72
C HIS A 333 11.83 28.83 89.94
N CYS A 334 10.81 29.38 89.27
CA CYS A 334 9.44 28.89 89.41
C CYS A 334 9.27 27.54 88.69
N SER A 335 8.84 26.52 89.44
CA SER A 335 8.62 25.15 88.94
C SER A 335 7.55 25.06 87.84
N LEU A 336 6.69 26.07 87.67
CA LEU A 336 5.75 26.19 86.56
C LEU A 336 6.43 26.54 85.22
N ILE A 337 7.60 27.19 85.25
CA ILE A 337 8.38 27.52 84.04
C ILE A 337 9.31 26.36 83.67
N VAL A 338 9.91 25.70 84.67
CA VAL A 338 10.90 24.63 84.44
C VAL A 338 10.27 23.34 83.88
N ASN A 339 9.01 23.03 84.21
CA ASN A 339 8.35 21.78 83.78
C ASN A 339 7.72 21.83 82.38
N ASN A 340 7.84 22.93 81.63
CA ASN A 340 7.26 23.09 80.29
C ASN A 340 8.29 22.96 79.16
N GLN A 341 9.46 22.35 79.40
CA GLN A 341 10.32 21.92 78.31
C GLN A 341 9.78 20.63 77.68
N PRO A 342 9.56 20.58 76.35
CA PRO A 342 9.19 19.34 75.68
C PRO A 342 10.36 18.36 75.81
N SER A 343 10.07 17.19 76.36
CA SER A 343 10.96 16.03 76.38
C SER A 343 11.39 15.69 74.95
N CYS A 344 12.64 15.99 74.60
CA CYS A 344 13.29 15.41 73.44
C CYS A 344 13.51 13.92 73.71
N LEU A 345 12.66 13.07 73.13
CA LEU A 345 12.89 11.63 72.99
C LEU A 345 14.17 11.42 72.17
N SER A 346 15.13 10.69 72.74
CA SER A 346 16.22 10.03 72.02
C SER A 346 15.81 8.61 71.68
#